data_AF-A0A7L1NXG8-F1
#
_entry.id   AF-A0A7L1NXG8-F1
#
_cell.length_a   1.000
_cell.length_b   1.000
_cell.length_c   1.000
_cell.angle_alpha   90.00
_cell.angle_beta   90.00
_cell.angle_gamma   90.00
#
_symmetry.space_group_name_H-M   'P 1'
#
loop_
_entity.id
_entity.type
_entity.pdbx_description
1 polymer ?
#
loop_
_entity_poly.entity_id
_entity_poly.type
_entity_poly.pdbx_seq_one_letter_code
_entity_poly.pdbx_strand_id
1 'polypeptide(L)'
;MASASLQFFAFVLALLGVFGAIAATLLPNWKVNADVGSNIITAVTQMQGLWMDCTWYSTGMFSCTLKYSVLSLPGYIQAARSTMVLSCILGAFGICVATVGMKCTRLGGAADSKSRACFAGGACFVLAGISGLVPTSWYTRETIASFLDQAVPESGKHEPGGAVYTGFISAGLLLVAGGIFCTSCFGEPQGARRHPPEPPTERDSSNAGYSLKDYV
;
A
#
# COMPACT_ATOMS: atom_id res chain seq x y z
N MET A 1 4.33 19.37 -12.25
CA MET A 1 3.76 18.08 -12.71
C MET A 1 4.76 16.98 -12.42
N ALA A 2 4.35 15.87 -11.80
CA ALA A 2 5.24 14.70 -11.67
C ALA A 2 5.63 14.18 -13.06
N SER A 3 6.91 13.82 -13.24
CA SER A 3 7.40 13.22 -14.48
C SER A 3 6.79 11.84 -14.69
N ALA A 4 6.59 11.42 -15.94
CA ALA A 4 6.09 10.08 -16.26
C ALA A 4 6.95 8.97 -15.62
N SER A 5 8.26 9.21 -15.51
CA SER A 5 9.22 8.34 -14.83
C SER A 5 8.91 8.16 -13.35
N LEU A 6 8.48 9.22 -12.65
CA LEU A 6 8.13 9.16 -11.23
C LEU A 6 6.84 8.35 -11.00
N GLN A 7 5.84 8.51 -11.86
CA GLN A 7 4.62 7.69 -11.80
C GLN A 7 4.91 6.20 -12.07
N PHE A 8 5.76 5.90 -13.05
CA PHE A 8 6.16 4.53 -13.33
C PHE A 8 6.94 3.90 -12.16
N PHE A 9 7.89 4.64 -11.58
CA PHE A 9 8.62 4.20 -10.40
C PHE A 9 7.66 3.91 -9.23
N ALA A 10 6.73 4.83 -8.93
CA ALA A 10 5.72 4.62 -7.89
C ALA A 10 4.83 3.39 -8.17
N PHE A 11 4.49 3.13 -9.43
CA PHE A 11 3.74 1.94 -9.82
C PHE A 11 4.51 0.65 -9.52
N VAL A 12 5.82 0.60 -9.84
CA VAL A 12 6.68 -0.55 -9.50
C VAL A 12 6.77 -0.75 -7.99
N LEU A 13 6.92 0.33 -7.21
CA LEU A 13 6.91 0.25 -5.75
C LEU A 13 5.58 -0.29 -5.22
N ALA A 14 4.45 0.15 -5.78
CA ALA A 14 3.15 -0.36 -5.41
C ALA A 14 3.00 -1.86 -5.70
N LEU A 15 3.48 -2.33 -6.86
CA LEU A 15 3.46 -3.77 -7.20
C LEU A 15 4.30 -4.60 -6.21
N LEU A 16 5.52 -4.15 -5.90
CA LEU A 16 6.38 -4.80 -4.92
C LEU A 16 5.76 -4.78 -3.52
N GLY A 17 5.13 -3.66 -3.14
CA GLY A 17 4.39 -3.53 -1.88
C GLY A 17 3.23 -4.52 -1.79
N VAL A 18 2.36 -4.58 -2.80
CA VAL A 18 1.23 -5.53 -2.80
C VAL A 18 1.73 -6.99 -2.78
N PHE A 19 2.76 -7.32 -3.55
CA PHE A 19 3.34 -8.66 -3.52
C PHE A 19 3.93 -8.99 -2.13
N GLY A 20 4.63 -8.04 -1.52
CA GLY A 20 5.14 -8.17 -0.15
C GLY A 20 4.02 -8.35 0.88
N ALA A 21 2.90 -7.65 0.75
CA ALA A 21 1.73 -7.80 1.63
C ALA A 21 1.11 -9.19 1.52
N ILE A 22 0.97 -9.70 0.29
CA ILE A 22 0.47 -11.07 0.02
C ILE A 22 1.43 -12.10 0.61
N ALA A 23 2.73 -11.96 0.36
CA ALA A 23 3.76 -12.83 0.90
C ALA A 23 3.71 -12.83 2.44
N ALA A 24 3.75 -11.66 3.08
CA ALA A 24 3.63 -11.55 4.54
C ALA A 24 2.34 -12.18 5.07
N THR A 25 1.23 -12.09 4.34
CA THR A 25 -0.05 -12.70 4.75
C THR A 25 0.02 -14.24 4.69
N LEU A 26 0.66 -14.82 3.69
CA LEU A 26 0.69 -16.26 3.46
C LEU A 26 1.82 -16.99 4.22
N LEU A 27 2.92 -16.30 4.49
CA LEU A 27 4.10 -16.92 5.09
C LEU A 27 3.82 -17.37 6.54
N PRO A 28 4.29 -18.58 6.94
CA PRO A 28 4.09 -19.12 8.27
C PRO A 28 5.09 -18.63 9.33
N ASN A 29 5.97 -17.68 8.99
CA ASN A 29 7.06 -17.22 9.86
C ASN A 29 6.80 -15.82 10.44
N TRP A 30 5.66 -15.63 11.10
CA TRP A 30 5.36 -14.38 11.83
C TRP A 30 6.05 -14.34 13.19
N LYS A 31 6.09 -15.48 13.87
CA LYS A 31 6.94 -15.69 15.05
C LYS A 31 7.63 -17.03 14.97
N VAL A 32 8.82 -17.09 15.55
CA VAL A 32 9.73 -18.22 15.48
C VAL A 32 10.13 -18.57 16.90
N ASN A 33 9.96 -19.81 17.30
CA ASN A 33 10.54 -20.32 18.53
C ASN A 33 11.54 -21.41 18.17
N ALA A 34 12.78 -21.27 18.64
CA ALA A 34 13.75 -22.35 18.63
C ALA A 34 13.65 -23.02 20.01
N ASP A 35 12.83 -24.06 20.11
CA ASP A 35 12.66 -24.75 21.38
C ASP A 35 13.91 -25.59 21.63
N VAL A 36 14.78 -25.06 22.50
CA VAL A 36 15.97 -25.74 23.05
C VAL A 36 15.66 -26.19 24.49
N GLY A 37 14.43 -26.62 24.75
CA GLY A 37 14.06 -27.17 26.05
C GLY A 37 14.89 -28.41 26.41
N SER A 38 15.16 -28.58 27.70
CA SER A 38 16.00 -29.60 28.36
C SER A 38 15.60 -31.08 28.17
N ASN A 39 14.79 -31.40 27.16
CA ASN A 39 14.54 -32.75 26.69
C ASN A 39 15.35 -32.99 25.40
N ILE A 40 16.58 -33.47 25.60
CA ILE A 40 17.68 -33.69 24.63
C ILE A 40 17.33 -34.55 23.39
N ILE A 41 16.10 -35.04 23.25
CA ILE A 41 15.75 -36.06 22.24
C ILE A 41 15.24 -35.45 20.91
N THR A 42 14.73 -34.21 20.87
CA THR A 42 14.35 -33.56 19.59
C THR A 42 14.46 -32.04 19.63
N ALA A 43 15.49 -31.46 18.99
CA ALA A 43 15.47 -30.03 18.64
C ALA A 43 14.34 -29.78 17.62
N VAL A 44 13.43 -28.85 17.94
CA VAL A 44 12.31 -28.48 17.08
C VAL A 44 12.25 -26.97 16.93
N THR A 45 12.18 -26.48 15.69
CA THR A 45 11.90 -25.07 15.41
C THR A 45 10.43 -24.93 15.05
N GLN A 46 9.72 -24.10 15.81
CA GLN A 46 8.31 -23.83 15.58
C GLN A 46 8.16 -22.47 14.91
N MET A 47 7.56 -22.46 13.72
CA MET A 47 7.20 -21.28 12.95
C MET A 47 5.69 -21.09 13.11
N GLN A 48 5.24 -20.02 13.73
CA GLN A 48 3.82 -19.72 13.80
C GLN A 48 3.46 -18.59 12.87
N GLY A 49 2.49 -18.88 11.99
CA GLY A 49 1.99 -17.97 10.99
C GLY A 49 0.64 -17.39 11.34
N LEU A 50 0.18 -16.53 10.43
CA LEU A 50 -1.17 -16.01 10.49
C LEU A 50 -2.19 -17.11 10.23
N TRP A 51 -2.00 -17.95 9.19
CA TRP A 51 -2.98 -18.97 8.76
C TRP A 51 -2.62 -20.41 9.16
N MET A 52 -1.33 -20.71 9.20
CA MET A 52 -0.80 -22.05 9.48
C MET A 52 0.35 -21.94 10.47
N ASP A 53 0.51 -22.95 11.30
CA ASP A 53 1.72 -23.16 12.10
C ASP A 53 2.50 -24.31 11.50
N CYS A 54 3.82 -24.17 11.44
CA CYS A 54 4.71 -25.20 10.93
C CYS A 54 5.76 -25.55 11.99
N THR A 55 6.09 -26.83 12.08
CA THR A 55 7.16 -27.33 12.95
C THR A 55 8.19 -28.06 12.09
N TRP A 56 9.46 -27.76 12.34
CA TRP A 56 10.59 -28.40 11.69
C TRP A 56 11.35 -29.22 12.73
N TYR A 57 11.38 -30.54 12.53
CA TYR A 57 12.06 -31.48 13.40
C TYR A 57 13.48 -31.76 12.90
N SER A 58 14.42 -31.92 13.82
CA SER A 58 15.81 -32.30 13.49
C SER A 58 15.93 -33.63 12.71
N THR A 59 14.91 -34.49 12.77
CA THR A 59 14.80 -35.72 11.97
C THR A 59 14.54 -35.47 10.47
N GLY A 60 14.42 -34.20 10.05
CA GLY A 60 14.14 -33.81 8.66
C GLY A 60 12.65 -33.79 8.31
N MET A 61 11.76 -34.05 9.27
CA MET A 61 10.31 -33.92 9.08
C MET A 61 9.86 -32.46 9.17
N PHE A 62 9.07 -32.03 8.19
CA PHE A 62 8.39 -30.73 8.19
C PHE A 62 6.88 -30.94 8.20
N SER A 63 6.21 -30.44 9.24
CA SER A 63 4.76 -30.59 9.41
C SER A 63 4.11 -29.22 9.54
N CYS A 64 3.08 -28.95 8.74
CA CYS A 64 2.31 -27.71 8.83
C CYS A 64 0.83 -28.02 9.13
N THR A 65 0.30 -27.38 10.14
CA THR A 65 -1.10 -27.49 10.57
C THR A 65 -1.82 -26.17 10.37
N LEU A 66 -2.95 -26.20 9.64
CA LEU A 66 -3.80 -25.05 9.42
C LEU A 66 -4.64 -24.74 10.68
N LYS A 67 -4.80 -23.45 10.98
CA LYS A 67 -5.63 -22.96 12.09
C LYS A 67 -7.08 -22.81 11.67
N TYR A 68 -7.85 -23.91 11.72
CA TYR A 68 -9.25 -23.95 11.29
C TYR A 68 -10.23 -23.26 12.27
N SER A 69 -9.95 -23.29 13.58
CA SER A 69 -10.86 -22.76 14.61
C SER A 69 -10.64 -21.27 14.85
N VAL A 70 -11.48 -20.42 14.27
CA VAL A 70 -11.52 -18.97 14.53
C VAL A 70 -11.88 -18.64 15.98
N LEU A 71 -12.71 -19.45 16.63
CA LEU A 71 -13.20 -19.20 18.00
C LEU A 71 -12.16 -19.50 19.10
N SER A 72 -11.13 -20.29 18.80
CA SER A 72 -10.08 -20.67 19.75
C SER A 72 -8.81 -19.83 19.62
N LEU A 73 -8.79 -18.86 18.71
CA LEU A 73 -7.59 -18.11 18.36
C LEU A 73 -7.55 -16.76 19.08
N PRO A 74 -6.37 -16.29 19.55
CA PRO A 74 -6.27 -15.00 20.21
C PRO A 74 -6.80 -13.87 19.33
N GLY A 75 -7.58 -12.94 19.92
CA GLY A 75 -8.25 -11.87 19.17
C GLY A 75 -7.31 -11.00 18.33
N TYR A 76 -6.05 -10.80 18.77
CA TYR A 76 -5.06 -10.04 18.02
C TYR A 76 -4.63 -10.74 16.71
N ILE A 77 -4.64 -12.08 16.66
CA ILE A 77 -4.34 -12.83 15.43
C ILE A 77 -5.49 -12.71 14.44
N GLN A 78 -6.74 -12.78 14.93
CA GLN A 78 -7.92 -12.63 14.08
C GLN A 78 -8.01 -11.22 13.49
N ALA A 79 -7.75 -10.19 14.29
CA ALA A 79 -7.65 -8.81 13.83
C ALA A 79 -6.50 -8.64 12.81
N ALA A 80 -5.35 -9.29 13.04
CA ALA A 80 -4.24 -9.26 12.08
C ALA A 80 -4.59 -9.92 10.74
N ARG A 81 -5.31 -11.05 10.74
CA ARG A 81 -5.79 -11.69 9.50
C ARG A 81 -6.69 -10.77 8.69
N SER A 82 -7.71 -10.20 9.33
CA SER A 82 -8.69 -9.37 8.61
C SER A 82 -8.07 -8.10 8.05
N THR A 83 -7.20 -7.44 8.83
CA THR A 83 -6.51 -6.21 8.41
C THR A 83 -5.47 -6.45 7.31
N MET A 84 -4.71 -7.55 7.36
CA MET A 84 -3.78 -7.92 6.29
C MET A 84 -4.51 -8.30 4.99
N VAL A 85 -5.63 -9.03 5.07
CA VAL A 85 -6.48 -9.31 3.90
C VAL A 85 -7.06 -8.02 3.32
N LEU A 86 -7.54 -7.11 4.18
CA LEU A 86 -8.03 -5.81 3.76
C LEU A 86 -6.93 -5.00 3.05
N SER A 87 -5.72 -4.99 3.59
CA SER A 87 -4.55 -4.35 2.96
C SER A 87 -4.29 -4.90 1.56
N CYS A 88 -4.36 -6.23 1.37
CA CYS A 88 -4.21 -6.86 0.05
C CYS A 88 -5.32 -6.46 -0.93
N ILE A 89 -6.58 -6.43 -0.48
CA ILE A 89 -7.72 -6.04 -1.33
C ILE A 89 -7.61 -4.57 -1.74
N LEU A 90 -7.31 -3.68 -0.81
CA LEU A 90 -7.11 -2.25 -1.10
C LEU A 90 -5.91 -2.03 -2.02
N GLY A 91 -4.83 -2.79 -1.83
CA GLY A 91 -3.65 -2.76 -2.70
C GLY A 91 -3.97 -3.20 -4.13
N ALA A 92 -4.67 -4.32 -4.29
CA ALA A 92 -5.11 -4.81 -5.60
C ALA A 92 -6.05 -3.82 -6.30
N PHE A 93 -7.02 -3.27 -5.57
CA PHE A 93 -7.90 -2.23 -6.09
C PHE A 93 -7.13 -0.95 -6.46
N GLY A 94 -6.15 -0.56 -5.63
CA GLY A 94 -5.23 0.55 -5.91
C GLY A 94 -4.46 0.35 -7.21
N ILE A 95 -3.96 -0.86 -7.50
CA ILE A 95 -3.30 -1.19 -8.78
C ILE A 95 -4.27 -0.98 -9.94
N CYS A 96 -5.47 -1.54 -9.87
CA CYS A 96 -6.47 -1.38 -10.93
C CYS A 96 -6.78 0.10 -11.20
N VAL A 97 -7.01 0.89 -10.16
CA VAL A 97 -7.32 2.32 -10.30
C VAL A 97 -6.11 3.12 -10.79
N ALA A 98 -4.91 2.83 -10.28
CA ALA A 98 -3.67 3.49 -10.69
C ALA A 98 -3.36 3.22 -12.18
N THR A 99 -3.59 2.01 -12.69
CA THR A 99 -3.39 1.71 -14.13
C THR A 99 -4.25 2.57 -15.05
N VAL A 100 -5.49 2.88 -14.65
CA VAL A 100 -6.38 3.78 -15.39
C VAL A 100 -5.96 5.25 -15.24
N GLY A 101 -5.43 5.65 -14.08
CA GLY A 101 -5.00 7.02 -13.80
C GLY A 101 -3.64 7.42 -14.39
N MET A 102 -2.79 6.47 -14.77
CA MET A 102 -1.46 6.75 -15.34
C MET A 102 -1.55 7.43 -16.71
N LYS A 103 -0.65 8.39 -16.96
CA LYS A 103 -0.58 9.12 -18.25
C LYS A 103 -0.26 8.22 -19.45
N CYS A 104 0.47 7.13 -19.21
CA CYS A 104 0.87 6.17 -20.25
C CYS A 104 -0.29 5.27 -20.74
N THR A 105 -1.43 5.25 -20.05
CA THR A 105 -2.58 4.41 -20.40
C THR A 105 -3.60 5.23 -21.20
N ARG A 106 -4.00 4.73 -22.38
CA ARG A 106 -5.00 5.40 -23.25
C ARG A 106 -6.46 5.17 -22.78
N LEU A 107 -6.70 4.25 -21.84
CA LEU A 107 -7.98 4.14 -21.13
C LEU A 107 -8.19 5.37 -20.24
N GLY A 108 -9.41 5.91 -20.16
CA GLY A 108 -9.77 6.88 -19.11
C GLY A 108 -10.03 8.34 -19.50
N GLY A 109 -10.44 8.63 -20.75
CA GLY A 109 -11.11 9.89 -21.08
C GLY A 109 -10.34 11.18 -20.78
N ALA A 110 -11.05 12.21 -20.32
CA ALA A 110 -10.56 13.56 -20.07
C ALA A 110 -9.47 13.63 -18.98
N ALA A 111 -8.66 14.70 -18.98
CA ALA A 111 -7.56 14.88 -18.03
C ALA A 111 -8.04 14.84 -16.55
N ASP A 112 -9.20 15.42 -16.27
CA ASP A 112 -9.80 15.45 -14.92
C ASP A 112 -10.16 14.06 -14.38
N SER A 113 -10.69 13.17 -15.24
CA SER A 113 -11.02 11.79 -14.80
C SER A 113 -9.77 10.99 -14.49
N LYS A 114 -8.68 11.19 -15.24
CA LYS A 114 -7.39 10.55 -14.97
C LYS A 114 -6.76 11.07 -13.67
N SER A 115 -6.83 12.39 -13.42
CA SER A 115 -6.34 12.99 -12.17
C SER A 115 -7.09 12.44 -10.95
N ARG A 116 -8.42 12.36 -11.02
CA ARG A 116 -9.24 11.75 -9.98
C ARG A 116 -8.94 10.28 -9.75
N ALA A 117 -8.76 9.49 -10.81
CA ALA A 117 -8.37 8.08 -10.70
C ALA A 117 -6.98 7.94 -10.08
N CYS A 118 -6.01 8.75 -10.51
CA CYS A 118 -4.66 8.76 -9.95
C CYS A 118 -4.66 9.06 -8.43
N PHE A 119 -5.46 10.04 -8.00
CA PHE A 119 -5.63 10.36 -6.58
C PHE A 119 -6.32 9.23 -5.81
N ALA A 120 -7.40 8.66 -6.36
CA ALA A 120 -8.11 7.55 -5.73
C ALA A 120 -7.20 6.32 -5.56
N GLY A 121 -6.41 5.97 -6.59
CA GLY A 121 -5.43 4.88 -6.51
C GLY A 121 -4.35 5.14 -5.45
N GLY A 122 -3.84 6.38 -5.37
CA GLY A 122 -2.90 6.79 -4.33
C GLY A 122 -3.49 6.66 -2.91
N ALA A 123 -4.73 7.12 -2.71
CA ALA A 123 -5.45 7.00 -1.44
C ALA A 123 -5.65 5.53 -1.05
N CYS A 124 -6.01 4.65 -2.01
CA CYS A 124 -6.12 3.21 -1.77
C CYS A 124 -4.79 2.60 -1.33
N PHE A 125 -3.66 2.99 -1.93
CA PHE A 125 -2.34 2.51 -1.51
C PHE A 125 -1.94 3.00 -0.11
N VAL A 126 -2.25 4.26 0.23
CA VAL A 126 -2.01 4.78 1.58
C VAL A 126 -2.82 3.99 2.61
N LEU A 127 -4.11 3.80 2.35
CA LEU A 127 -4.99 3.03 3.24
C LEU A 127 -4.56 1.55 3.33
N ALA A 128 -4.08 0.95 2.23
CA ALA A 128 -3.50 -0.39 2.23
C ALA A 128 -2.24 -0.45 3.11
N GLY A 129 -1.33 0.52 2.98
CA GLY A 129 -0.13 0.60 3.80
C GLY A 129 -0.45 0.75 5.30
N ILE A 130 -1.36 1.66 5.67
CA ILE A 130 -1.75 1.86 7.07
C ILE A 130 -2.41 0.59 7.64
N SER A 131 -3.35 -0.02 6.91
CA SER A 131 -4.02 -1.24 7.34
C SER A 131 -3.08 -2.44 7.48
N GLY A 132 -1.96 -2.48 6.74
CA GLY A 132 -0.90 -3.48 6.92
C GLY A 132 0.08 -3.16 8.06
N LEU A 133 0.38 -1.88 8.32
CA LEU A 133 1.27 -1.45 9.41
C LEU A 133 0.69 -1.67 10.80
N VAL A 134 -0.62 -1.45 10.97
CA VAL A 134 -1.29 -1.61 12.26
C VAL A 134 -1.11 -3.03 12.83
N PRO A 135 -1.46 -4.12 12.10
CA PRO A 135 -1.30 -5.47 12.62
C PRO A 135 0.15 -5.89 12.76
N THR A 136 1.07 -5.49 11.87
CA THR A 136 2.49 -5.84 12.01
C THR A 136 3.10 -5.18 13.25
N SER A 137 2.77 -3.92 13.52
CA SER A 137 3.23 -3.20 14.71
C SER A 137 2.65 -3.79 15.98
N TRP A 138 1.35 -4.08 15.98
CA TRP A 138 0.69 -4.71 17.13
C TRP A 138 1.28 -6.09 17.41
N TYR A 139 1.43 -6.93 16.38
CA TYR A 139 1.99 -8.28 16.51
C TYR A 139 3.42 -8.25 17.05
N THR A 140 4.24 -7.32 16.54
CA THR A 140 5.62 -7.14 17.02
C THR A 140 5.64 -6.77 18.51
N ARG A 141 4.78 -5.84 18.93
CA ARG A 141 4.66 -5.44 20.33
C ARG A 141 4.29 -6.62 21.23
N GLU A 142 3.29 -7.42 20.86
CA GLU A 142 2.88 -8.60 21.63
C GLU A 142 3.98 -9.64 21.71
N THR A 143 4.72 -9.84 20.61
CA THR A 143 5.84 -10.78 20.54
C THR A 143 6.97 -10.34 21.48
N ILE A 144 7.36 -9.06 21.45
CA ILE A 144 8.38 -8.49 22.34
C ILE A 144 7.91 -8.52 23.81
N ALA A 145 6.65 -8.20 24.08
CA ALA A 145 6.10 -8.24 25.42
C ALA A 145 6.14 -9.67 25.99
N SER A 146 5.77 -10.67 25.19
CA SER A 146 5.80 -12.08 25.57
C SER A 146 7.21 -12.60 25.87
N PHE A 147 8.23 -12.01 25.25
CA PHE A 147 9.62 -12.35 25.49
C PHE A 147 10.22 -11.78 26.76
N LEU A 148 9.86 -10.53 27.06
CA LEU A 148 10.34 -9.81 28.22
C LEU A 148 9.65 -10.27 29.51
N ASP A 149 8.51 -10.96 29.37
CA ASP A 149 7.80 -11.53 30.50
C ASP A 149 8.58 -12.69 31.12
N GLN A 150 9.00 -12.48 32.37
CA GLN A 150 9.77 -13.46 33.15
C GLN A 150 8.93 -14.65 33.60
N ALA A 151 7.60 -14.58 33.49
CA ALA A 151 6.72 -15.70 33.77
C ALA A 151 6.73 -16.78 32.68
N VAL A 152 7.29 -16.49 31.49
CA VAL A 152 7.35 -17.41 30.36
C VAL A 152 8.66 -18.23 30.41
N PRO A 153 8.58 -19.58 30.40
CA PRO A 153 9.77 -20.43 30.33
C PRO A 153 10.62 -20.13 29.08
N GLU A 154 11.94 -20.34 29.14
CA GLU A 154 12.84 -20.14 27.98
C GLU A 154 12.40 -20.93 26.74
N SER A 155 11.78 -22.10 26.91
CA SER A 155 11.21 -22.92 25.83
C SER A 155 9.97 -22.30 25.16
N GLY A 156 9.35 -21.29 25.77
CA GLY A 156 8.16 -20.61 25.26
C GLY A 156 8.43 -19.24 24.62
N LYS A 157 9.70 -18.83 24.52
CA LYS A 157 10.10 -17.51 24.05
C LYS A 157 10.14 -17.44 22.51
N HIS A 158 9.40 -16.51 21.90
CA HIS A 158 9.17 -16.48 20.45
C HIS A 158 9.73 -15.24 19.74
N GLU A 159 10.74 -15.40 18.89
CA GLU A 159 11.36 -14.37 18.05
C GLU A 159 10.42 -13.79 16.99
N PRO A 160 10.48 -12.49 16.67
CA PRO A 160 9.78 -11.95 15.51
C PRO A 160 10.35 -12.61 14.25
N GLY A 161 9.46 -13.22 13.47
CA GLY A 161 9.85 -13.93 12.26
C GLY A 161 9.96 -13.04 11.03
N GLY A 162 10.50 -13.62 9.94
CA GLY A 162 10.73 -12.94 8.67
C GLY A 162 9.50 -12.22 8.08
N ALA A 163 8.31 -12.80 8.21
CA ALA A 163 7.08 -12.23 7.63
C ALA A 163 6.74 -10.85 8.21
N VAL A 164 7.05 -10.60 9.48
CA VAL A 164 6.80 -9.30 10.12
C VAL A 164 7.64 -8.21 9.47
N TYR A 165 8.93 -8.49 9.20
CA TYR A 165 9.80 -7.57 8.49
C TYR A 165 9.33 -7.32 7.06
N THR A 166 8.93 -8.38 6.34
CA THR A 166 8.33 -8.25 5.00
C THR A 166 7.07 -7.38 5.04
N GLY A 167 6.24 -7.51 6.08
CA GLY A 167 5.06 -6.68 6.29
C GLY A 167 5.39 -5.19 6.45
N PHE A 168 6.40 -4.85 7.27
CA PHE A 168 6.87 -3.46 7.41
C PHE A 168 7.41 -2.88 6.10
N ILE A 169 8.27 -3.64 5.41
CA ILE A 169 8.85 -3.20 4.12
C ILE A 169 7.74 -2.97 3.10
N SER A 170 6.84 -3.95 2.96
CA SER A 170 5.66 -3.89 2.09
C SER A 170 4.84 -2.63 2.35
N ALA A 171 4.49 -2.39 3.61
CA ALA A 171 3.64 -1.27 3.95
C ALA A 171 4.35 0.08 3.75
N GLY A 172 5.65 0.17 4.01
CA GLY A 172 6.47 1.32 3.65
C GLY A 172 6.47 1.60 2.13
N LEU A 173 6.64 0.56 1.30
CA LEU A 173 6.57 0.68 -0.15
C LEU A 173 5.21 1.18 -0.62
N LEU A 174 4.11 0.66 -0.06
CA LEU A 174 2.75 1.09 -0.35
C LEU A 174 2.48 2.55 0.04
N LEU A 175 2.98 2.99 1.21
CA LEU A 175 2.86 4.38 1.65
C LEU A 175 3.62 5.35 0.75
N VAL A 176 4.86 5.00 0.38
CA VAL A 176 5.69 5.82 -0.51
C VAL A 176 5.03 5.91 -1.89
N ALA A 177 4.60 4.78 -2.46
CA ALA A 177 3.88 4.76 -3.73
C ALA A 177 2.61 5.61 -3.67
N GLY A 178 1.77 5.42 -2.64
CA GLY A 178 0.54 6.18 -2.43
C GLY A 178 0.79 7.69 -2.29
N GLY A 179 1.81 8.09 -1.54
CA GLY A 179 2.22 9.49 -1.41
C GLY A 179 2.64 10.12 -2.74
N ILE A 180 3.39 9.39 -3.56
CA ILE A 180 3.79 9.85 -4.90
C ILE A 180 2.56 9.99 -5.81
N PHE A 181 1.64 9.02 -5.81
CA PHE A 181 0.41 9.08 -6.60
C PHE A 181 -0.51 10.23 -6.17
N CYS A 182 -0.66 10.46 -4.86
CA CYS A 182 -1.44 11.58 -4.31
C CYS A 182 -0.84 12.93 -4.70
N THR A 183 0.46 13.14 -4.49
CA THR A 183 1.14 14.42 -4.78
C THR A 183 1.23 14.72 -6.28
N SER A 184 1.27 13.69 -7.12
CA SER A 184 1.26 13.84 -8.58
C SER A 184 -0.03 14.50 -9.10
N CYS A 185 -1.12 14.44 -8.35
CA CYS A 185 -2.43 15.01 -8.72
C CYS A 185 -2.63 16.46 -8.25
N PHE A 186 -1.94 16.88 -7.19
CA PHE A 186 -1.99 18.26 -6.66
C PHE A 186 -1.22 19.28 -7.50
N GLY A 187 -0.62 18.86 -8.62
CA GLY A 187 0.12 19.72 -9.55
C GLY A 187 -0.74 20.65 -10.42
N GLU A 188 -2.07 20.59 -10.32
CA GLU A 188 -2.98 21.58 -10.90
C GLU A 188 -3.69 22.34 -9.79
N PRO A 189 -3.27 23.57 -9.46
CA PRO A 189 -4.15 24.50 -8.79
C PRO A 189 -5.35 24.71 -9.72
N GLN A 190 -6.56 24.47 -9.20
CA GLN A 190 -7.86 24.81 -9.81
C GLN A 190 -8.07 26.34 -10.00
N GLY A 191 -7.00 27.11 -10.23
CA GLY A 191 -7.00 28.57 -10.35
C GLY A 191 -6.98 29.11 -11.79
N ALA A 192 -6.96 28.25 -12.81
CA ALA A 192 -6.99 28.69 -14.21
C ALA A 192 -8.39 28.61 -14.82
N ARG A 193 -9.40 29.07 -14.10
CA ARG A 193 -10.69 29.50 -14.69
C ARG A 193 -10.61 30.97 -15.11
N ARG A 194 -9.48 31.39 -15.70
CA ARG A 194 -9.42 32.66 -16.41
C ARG A 194 -9.98 32.41 -17.80
N HIS A 195 -11.13 33.01 -18.08
CA HIS A 195 -11.59 33.25 -19.44
C HIS A 195 -10.41 33.61 -20.35
N PRO A 196 -10.33 33.08 -21.58
CA PRO A 196 -9.41 33.65 -22.55
C PRO A 196 -9.79 35.12 -22.72
N PRO A 197 -8.84 36.08 -22.67
CA PRO A 197 -9.14 37.43 -23.12
C PRO A 197 -9.54 37.33 -24.59
N GLU A 198 -10.74 37.80 -24.89
CA GLU A 198 -11.21 38.04 -26.25
C GLU A 198 -10.16 38.90 -26.98
N PRO A 199 -9.67 38.51 -28.18
CA PRO A 199 -8.73 39.34 -28.91
C PRO A 199 -9.41 40.66 -29.29
N PRO A 200 -8.75 41.82 -29.12
CA PRO A 200 -9.31 43.07 -29.62
C PRO A 200 -9.39 42.97 -31.15
N THR A 201 -10.61 43.05 -31.67
CA THR A 201 -10.92 43.18 -33.09
C THR A 201 -10.16 44.39 -33.64
N GLU A 202 -9.15 44.15 -34.48
CA GLU A 202 -8.59 45.20 -35.34
C GLU A 202 -9.74 45.78 -36.18
N ARG A 203 -10.15 47.01 -35.87
CA ARG A 203 -10.96 47.80 -36.79
C ARG A 203 -10.05 48.26 -37.90
N ASP A 204 -10.10 47.51 -38.99
CA ASP A 204 -9.55 47.87 -40.28
C ASP A 204 -10.10 49.25 -40.68
N SER A 205 -9.20 50.21 -40.90
CA SER A 205 -9.53 51.53 -41.45
C SER A 205 -9.51 51.42 -42.96
N SER A 206 -10.69 51.38 -43.59
CA SER A 206 -10.83 51.80 -44.98
C SER A 206 -12.27 52.13 -45.38
N ASN A 207 -12.45 53.36 -45.87
CA ASN A 207 -13.54 53.88 -46.71
C ASN A 207 -14.96 54.04 -46.12
N ALA A 208 -15.37 55.29 -45.90
CA ALA A 208 -16.31 55.99 -46.81
C ALA A 208 -16.81 57.33 -46.23
N GLY A 209 -16.74 58.40 -47.03
CA GLY A 209 -17.74 59.48 -47.00
C GLY A 209 -17.38 60.77 -46.26
N TYR A 210 -16.45 61.57 -46.81
CA TYR A 210 -16.47 63.01 -46.57
C TYR A 210 -17.67 63.63 -47.31
N SER A 211 -18.69 64.06 -46.58
CA SER A 211 -19.70 64.99 -47.06
C SER A 211 -19.87 66.09 -46.03
N LEU A 212 -19.13 67.18 -46.21
CA LEU A 212 -19.34 68.44 -45.50
C LEU A 212 -19.27 69.56 -46.53
N LYS A 213 -20.39 69.77 -47.22
CA LYS A 213 -20.70 71.01 -47.93
C LYS A 213 -21.70 71.79 -47.08
N ASP A 214 -21.56 73.11 -47.14
CA ASP A 214 -22.42 74.17 -46.63
C ASP A 214 -22.18 74.62 -45.18
N TYR A 215 -21.17 75.47 -45.01
CA TYR A 215 -21.30 76.74 -44.29
C TYR A 215 -20.41 77.80 -44.95
N VAL A 216 -21.07 78.85 -45.48
CA VAL A 216 -20.60 80.10 -46.12
C VAL A 216 -20.22 80.01 -47.60
#